data_AF-A0A7G8GSQ8-F1
#
_entry.id   AF-A0A7G8GSQ8-F1
#
_cell.length_a   1.000
_cell.length_b   1.000
_cell.length_c   1.000
_cell.angle_alpha   90.00
_cell.angle_beta   90.00
_cell.angle_gamma   90.00
#
_symmetry.space_group_name_H-M   'P 1'
#
loop_
_entity.id
_entity.type
_entity.pdbx_description
1 polymer ?
#
loop_
_entity_poly.entity_id
_entity_poly.type
_entity_poly.pdbx_seq_one_letter_code
_entity_poly.pdbx_strand_id
1 'polypeptide(L)'
;MSEQLQQAYNALMVKAPGAAFQKARALYLNKYPLPQADGSAPLRLYVCDEQLEESIQPANDGDPNHRLAILRSRPGQLAVVHWQQPHPPEPEQLRRYLQDTWSLNLDELEIEALSTPWFREGGHQSRFAAPMGLGWQQQTLLTLKEEK
;
A
#
# COMPACT_ATOMS: atom_id res chain seq x y z
N MET A 1 11.47 -9.32 5.16
CA MET A 1 10.30 -8.71 4.50
C MET A 1 9.31 -9.81 4.18
N SER A 2 8.03 -9.63 4.50
CA SER A 2 6.99 -10.63 4.23
C SER A 2 6.69 -10.69 2.72
N GLU A 3 6.89 -11.86 2.11
CA GLU A 3 6.61 -12.06 0.69
C GLU A 3 5.12 -11.85 0.38
N GLN A 4 4.23 -12.31 1.27
CA GLN A 4 2.79 -12.16 1.12
C GLN A 4 2.35 -10.70 1.16
N LEU A 5 2.91 -9.91 2.08
CA LEU A 5 2.63 -8.46 2.15
C LEU A 5 3.10 -7.74 0.88
N GLN A 6 4.31 -8.07 0.42
CA GLN A 6 4.88 -7.52 -0.81
C GLN A 6 4.05 -7.88 -2.05
N GLN A 7 3.58 -9.12 -2.16
CA GLN A 7 2.71 -9.57 -3.25
C GLN A 7 1.35 -8.86 -3.22
N ALA A 8 0.72 -8.77 -2.04
CA ALA A 8 -0.56 -8.07 -1.88
C ALA A 8 -0.43 -6.59 -2.25
N TYR A 9 0.65 -5.93 -1.80
CA TYR A 9 0.92 -4.55 -2.15
C TYR A 9 1.13 -4.37 -3.66
N ASN A 10 1.94 -5.23 -4.30
CA ASN A 10 2.11 -5.20 -5.74
C ASN A 10 0.77 -5.35 -6.49
N ALA A 11 -0.08 -6.29 -6.07
CA ALA A 11 -1.38 -6.52 -6.67
C ALA A 11 -2.33 -5.31 -6.52
N LEU A 12 -2.26 -4.60 -5.39
CA LEU A 12 -2.98 -3.35 -5.16
C LEU A 12 -2.46 -2.25 -6.11
N MET A 13 -1.14 -2.09 -6.21
CA MET A 13 -0.52 -0.97 -6.93
C MET A 13 -0.64 -1.08 -8.45
N VAL A 14 -0.64 -2.28 -9.01
CA VAL A 14 -0.84 -2.51 -10.46
C VAL A 14 -2.16 -1.92 -10.97
N LYS A 15 -3.17 -1.85 -10.11
CA LYS A 15 -4.51 -1.33 -10.44
C LYS A 15 -4.75 0.10 -9.93
N ALA A 16 -3.77 0.70 -9.24
CA ALA A 16 -3.93 2.04 -8.69
C ALA A 16 -4.01 3.10 -9.81
N PRO A 17 -4.84 4.15 -9.68
CA PRO A 17 -4.90 5.26 -10.64
C PRO A 17 -3.52 5.89 -10.86
N GLY A 18 -3.19 6.43 -12.03
CA GLY A 18 -1.84 6.99 -12.28
C GLY A 18 -1.37 8.05 -11.28
N ALA A 19 -0.05 8.20 -11.10
CA ALA A 19 0.59 9.09 -10.12
C ALA A 19 0.09 10.55 -10.17
N ALA A 20 -0.24 11.04 -11.36
CA ALA A 20 -0.82 12.38 -11.57
C ALA A 20 -2.18 12.59 -10.88
N PHE A 21 -2.93 11.53 -10.56
CA PHE A 21 -4.26 11.58 -9.98
C PHE A 21 -4.25 11.35 -8.47
N GLN A 22 -3.51 12.18 -7.73
CA GLN A 22 -3.28 12.03 -6.28
C GLN A 22 -4.56 11.77 -5.46
N LYS A 23 -5.62 12.55 -5.70
CA LYS A 23 -6.91 12.38 -4.99
C LYS A 23 -7.55 11.02 -5.28
N ALA A 24 -7.53 10.58 -6.53
CA ALA A 24 -8.10 9.29 -6.92
C ALA A 24 -7.29 8.13 -6.33
N ARG A 25 -5.95 8.25 -6.27
CA ARG A 25 -5.07 7.28 -5.61
C ARG A 25 -5.35 7.19 -4.12
N ALA A 26 -5.43 8.31 -3.41
CA ALA A 26 -5.74 8.33 -1.98
C ALA A 26 -7.11 7.68 -1.68
N LEU A 27 -8.12 7.95 -2.51
CA LEU A 27 -9.43 7.30 -2.41
C LEU A 27 -9.36 5.79 -2.70
N TYR A 28 -8.57 5.40 -3.70
CA TYR A 28 -8.36 4.01 -4.05
C TYR A 28 -7.70 3.23 -2.91
N LEU A 29 -6.64 3.75 -2.30
CA LEU A 29 -5.96 3.12 -1.16
C LEU A 29 -6.86 3.01 0.08
N ASN A 30 -7.72 4.01 0.32
CA ASN A 30 -8.73 3.95 1.39
C ASN A 30 -9.83 2.92 1.14
N LYS A 31 -10.13 2.63 -0.13
CA LYS A 31 -11.25 1.77 -0.54
C LYS A 31 -10.89 0.29 -0.56
N TYR A 32 -9.66 -0.04 -0.94
CA TYR A 32 -9.28 -1.42 -1.24
C TYR A 32 -8.28 -1.98 -0.22
N PRO A 33 -8.61 -3.08 0.48
CA PRO A 33 -7.70 -3.71 1.43
C PRO A 33 -6.60 -4.53 0.74
N LEU A 34 -5.65 -5.00 1.56
CA LEU A 34 -4.64 -6.00 1.24
C LEU A 34 -5.07 -7.36 1.83
N PRO A 35 -5.00 -8.47 1.05
CA PRO A 35 -5.13 -8.44 -0.41
C PRO A 35 -6.52 -7.90 -0.80
N GLN A 36 -6.70 -7.53 -2.07
CA GLN A 36 -7.97 -7.00 -2.56
C GLN A 36 -9.15 -7.99 -2.55
N ALA A 37 -8.91 -9.27 -2.28
CA ALA A 37 -9.96 -10.27 -2.27
C ALA A 37 -10.91 -10.03 -1.09
N ASP A 38 -12.22 -10.13 -1.35
CA ASP A 38 -13.22 -10.10 -0.29
C ASP A 38 -13.11 -11.37 0.55
N GLY A 39 -12.36 -11.26 1.65
CA GLY A 39 -12.33 -12.26 2.71
C GLY A 39 -13.46 -12.05 3.70
N SER A 40 -13.93 -13.15 4.30
CA SER A 40 -14.79 -13.15 5.49
C SER A 40 -14.03 -12.78 6.77
N ALA A 41 -12.74 -12.46 6.66
CA ALA A 41 -11.91 -12.10 7.80
C ALA A 41 -12.43 -10.80 8.46
N PRO A 42 -12.50 -10.76 9.80
CA PRO A 42 -12.96 -9.58 10.55
C PRO A 42 -11.93 -8.45 10.51
N LEU A 43 -10.65 -8.76 10.26
CA LEU A 43 -9.58 -7.78 10.17
C LEU A 43 -9.11 -7.61 8.73
N ARG A 44 -8.94 -6.37 8.31
CA ARG A 44 -8.48 -5.99 6.97
C ARG A 44 -7.34 -4.99 7.07
N LEU A 45 -6.32 -5.16 6.24
CA LEU A 45 -5.16 -4.27 6.19
C LEU A 45 -5.33 -3.27 5.05
N TYR A 46 -5.10 -1.99 5.30
CA TYR A 46 -5.19 -0.91 4.31
C TYR A 46 -3.89 -0.10 4.28
N VAL A 47 -3.68 0.62 3.19
CA VAL A 47 -2.61 1.61 3.05
C VAL A 47 -3.19 2.99 3.34
N CYS A 48 -2.65 3.69 4.33
CA CYS A 48 -3.16 5.00 4.75
C CYS A 48 -2.66 6.12 3.84
N ASP A 49 -1.38 6.08 3.52
CA ASP A 49 -0.67 7.09 2.76
C ASP A 49 0.42 6.45 1.90
N GLU A 50 0.83 7.22 0.91
CA GLU A 50 1.74 6.79 -0.12
C GLU A 50 2.81 7.85 -0.36
N GLN A 51 4.04 7.40 -0.49
CA GLN A 51 5.19 8.17 -0.92
C GLN A 51 5.53 7.76 -2.35
N LEU A 52 5.38 8.71 -3.27
CA LEU A 52 5.71 8.54 -4.68
C LEU A 52 7.04 9.22 -5.01
N GLU A 53 7.84 8.53 -5.82
CA GLU A 53 9.07 9.06 -6.38
C GLU A 53 9.09 8.78 -7.88
N GLU A 54 9.24 9.83 -8.67
CA GLU A 54 9.35 9.76 -10.11
C GLU A 54 10.78 10.13 -10.53
N SER A 55 11.35 9.32 -11.42
CA SER A 55 12.68 9.58 -11.98
C SER A 55 12.70 9.23 -13.46
N ILE A 56 13.51 9.96 -14.22
CA ILE A 56 13.77 9.69 -15.63
C ILE A 56 15.27 9.49 -15.77
N GLN A 57 15.67 8.39 -16.38
CA GLN A 57 17.07 8.07 -16.67
C GLN A 57 17.25 7.61 -18.12
N PRO A 58 18.46 7.65 -18.68
CA PRO A 58 18.75 7.02 -19.97
C PRO A 58 18.35 5.54 -19.96
N ALA A 59 17.84 5.04 -21.08
CA ALA A 59 17.66 3.61 -21.26
C ALA A 59 19.03 2.95 -21.55
N ASN A 60 19.31 1.82 -20.89
CA ASN A 60 20.55 1.05 -21.11
C ASN A 60 20.42 0.11 -22.33
N ASP A 61 19.81 0.58 -23.41
CA ASP A 61 19.54 -0.17 -24.65
C ASP A 61 20.36 0.32 -25.85
N GLY A 62 21.16 1.39 -25.67
CA GLY A 62 22.02 1.96 -26.69
C GLY A 62 21.36 3.03 -27.56
N ASP A 63 20.06 3.31 -27.40
CA ASP A 63 19.40 4.40 -28.12
C ASP A 63 19.48 5.72 -27.31
N PRO A 64 20.17 6.77 -27.83
CA PRO A 64 20.31 8.03 -27.11
C PRO A 64 18.98 8.79 -26.91
N ASN A 65 17.93 8.44 -27.64
CA ASN A 65 16.60 9.04 -27.54
C ASN A 65 15.68 8.28 -26.57
N HIS A 66 16.10 7.12 -26.10
CA HIS A 66 15.32 6.35 -25.14
C HIS A 66 15.57 6.82 -23.71
N ARG A 67 14.47 6.93 -22.96
CA ARG A 67 14.46 7.23 -21.53
C ARG A 67 13.63 6.19 -20.81
N LEU A 68 14.04 5.81 -19.60
CA LEU A 68 13.24 5.03 -18.68
C LEU A 68 12.63 5.97 -17.66
N ALA A 69 11.30 6.10 -17.70
CA ALA A 69 10.53 6.68 -16.61
C ALA A 69 10.29 5.61 -15.55
N ILE A 70 10.72 5.87 -14.33
CA ILE A 70 10.58 4.99 -13.18
C ILE A 70 9.69 5.67 -12.16
N LEU A 71 8.58 5.01 -11.83
CA LEU A 71 7.70 5.37 -10.73
C LEU A 71 7.94 4.38 -9.58
N ARG A 72 8.32 4.89 -8.41
CA ARG A 72 8.42 4.13 -7.17
C ARG A 72 7.32 4.57 -6.21
N SER A 73 6.74 3.60 -5.53
CA SER A 73 5.71 3.78 -4.53
C SER A 73 6.08 3.06 -3.26
N ARG A 74 5.97 3.73 -2.13
CA ARG A 74 6.14 3.14 -0.80
C ARG A 74 4.97 3.56 0.10
N PRO A 75 4.38 2.63 0.87
CA PRO A 75 3.42 3.03 1.90
C PRO A 75 4.16 3.71 3.05
N GLY A 76 3.60 4.78 3.61
CA GLY A 76 4.12 5.36 4.85
C GLY A 76 3.56 4.63 6.07
N GLN A 77 2.23 4.59 6.19
CA GLN A 77 1.51 3.85 7.22
C GLN A 77 0.57 2.80 6.65
N LEU A 78 0.37 1.76 7.45
CA LEU A 78 -0.67 0.75 7.26
C LEU A 78 -1.71 0.87 8.37
N ALA A 79 -2.95 0.49 8.06
CA ALA A 79 -4.05 0.41 9.03
C ALA A 79 -4.62 -0.99 9.09
N VAL A 80 -4.74 -1.55 10.29
CA VAL A 80 -5.64 -2.67 10.55
C VAL A 80 -7.01 -2.10 10.87
N VAL A 81 -8.02 -2.52 10.12
CA VAL A 81 -9.42 -2.10 10.29
C VAL A 81 -10.25 -3.30 10.74
N HIS A 82 -10.97 -3.14 11.85
CA HIS A 82 -11.93 -4.11 12.35
C HIS A 82 -13.24 -3.97 11.57
N TRP A 83 -13.36 -4.75 10.50
CA TRP A 83 -14.37 -4.57 9.46
C TRP A 83 -15.79 -4.52 10.02
N GLN A 84 -16.50 -3.41 9.76
CA GLN A 84 -17.85 -3.10 10.25
C GLN A 84 -18.02 -3.04 11.78
N GLN A 85 -16.95 -3.24 12.56
CA GLN A 85 -17.01 -3.21 14.01
C GLN A 85 -16.63 -1.82 14.56
N PRO A 86 -17.38 -1.26 15.51
CA PRO A 86 -17.08 0.05 16.10
C PRO A 86 -15.99 -0.03 17.18
N HIS A 87 -15.73 -1.22 17.73
CA HIS A 87 -14.77 -1.45 18.81
C HIS A 87 -13.46 -2.04 18.28
N PRO A 88 -12.33 -1.81 18.97
CA PRO A 88 -11.08 -2.49 18.64
C PRO A 88 -11.25 -4.02 18.70
N PRO A 89 -10.46 -4.77 17.91
CA PRO A 89 -10.38 -6.22 18.07
C PRO A 89 -9.70 -6.57 19.39
N GLU A 90 -9.90 -7.80 19.84
CA GLU A 90 -9.16 -8.33 20.98
C GLU A 90 -7.65 -8.34 20.69
N PRO A 91 -6.77 -8.03 21.67
CA PRO A 91 -5.33 -7.95 21.44
C PRO A 91 -4.74 -9.22 20.81
N GLU A 92 -5.15 -10.40 21.28
CA GLU A 92 -4.70 -11.69 20.73
C GLU A 92 -5.18 -11.91 19.28
N GLN A 93 -6.36 -11.40 18.93
CA GLN A 93 -6.89 -11.48 17.57
C GLN A 93 -6.04 -10.63 16.62
N LEU A 94 -5.70 -9.40 17.03
CA LEU A 94 -4.82 -8.51 16.27
C LEU A 94 -3.42 -9.12 16.10
N ARG A 95 -2.85 -9.67 17.19
CA ARG A 95 -1.55 -10.35 17.16
C ARG A 95 -1.53 -11.50 16.16
N ARG A 96 -2.50 -12.41 16.24
CA ARG A 96 -2.60 -13.56 15.32
C ARG A 96 -2.78 -13.10 13.89
N TYR A 97 -3.63 -12.10 13.64
CA TYR A 97 -3.83 -11.59 12.29
C TYR A 97 -2.53 -11.06 11.66
N LEU A 98 -1.79 -10.22 12.39
CA LEU A 98 -0.53 -9.66 11.91
C LEU A 98 0.55 -10.74 11.74
N GLN A 99 0.69 -11.64 12.70
CA GLN A 99 1.70 -12.70 12.65
C GLN A 99 1.38 -13.76 11.59
N ASP A 100 0.18 -14.31 11.60
CA ASP A 100 -0.18 -15.48 10.80
C ASP A 100 -0.47 -15.10 9.34
N THR A 101 -1.03 -13.91 9.09
CA THR A 101 -1.39 -13.46 7.73
C THR A 101 -0.29 -12.65 7.07
N TRP A 102 0.44 -11.86 7.85
CA TRP A 102 1.40 -10.90 7.31
C TRP A 102 2.84 -11.16 7.74
N SER A 103 3.09 -12.11 8.62
CA SER A 103 4.41 -12.35 9.23
C SER A 103 4.98 -11.07 9.87
N LEU A 104 4.10 -10.27 10.48
CA LEU A 104 4.42 -9.04 11.19
C LEU A 104 4.33 -9.30 12.69
N ASN A 105 5.42 -9.02 13.41
CA ASN A 105 5.49 -9.16 14.85
C ASN A 105 4.88 -7.94 15.54
N LEU A 106 3.82 -8.14 16.33
CA LEU A 106 3.15 -7.07 17.07
C LEU A 106 4.11 -6.31 18.00
N ASP A 107 5.07 -7.02 18.60
CA ASP A 107 5.98 -6.45 19.60
C ASP A 107 7.06 -5.54 18.96
N GLU A 108 7.24 -5.61 17.65
CA GLU A 108 8.13 -4.75 16.86
C GLU A 108 7.41 -3.56 16.23
N LEU A 109 6.08 -3.50 16.36
CA LEU A 109 5.25 -2.47 15.74
C LEU A 109 4.74 -1.49 16.80
N GLU A 110 5.00 -0.21 16.57
CA GLU A 110 4.32 0.86 17.29
C GLU A 110 2.92 1.03 16.71
N ILE A 111 1.94 0.35 17.33
CA ILE A 111 0.54 0.38 16.90
C ILE A 111 -0.23 1.40 17.71
N GLU A 112 -0.86 2.35 17.02
CA GLU A 112 -1.73 3.38 17.58
C GLU A 112 -3.19 3.10 17.22
N ALA A 113 -4.04 2.89 18.22
CA ALA A 113 -5.48 2.82 18.03
C ALA A 113 -6.06 4.23 17.87
N LEU A 114 -6.84 4.47 16.82
CA LEU A 114 -7.45 5.78 16.57
C LEU A 114 -8.93 5.77 16.97
N SER A 115 -9.37 6.88 17.57
CA SER A 115 -10.77 7.10 17.95
C SER A 115 -11.69 7.34 16.76
N THR A 116 -11.14 7.76 15.61
CA THR A 116 -11.92 7.99 14.40
C THR A 116 -12.12 6.66 13.66
N PRO A 117 -13.37 6.32 13.29
CA PRO A 117 -13.62 5.10 12.53
C PRO A 117 -13.15 5.25 11.08
N TRP A 118 -12.81 4.13 10.44
CA TRP A 118 -12.41 4.08 9.03
C TRP A 118 -13.59 4.35 8.09
N PHE A 119 -14.78 3.83 8.43
CA PHE A 119 -16.03 4.10 7.72
C PHE A 119 -16.93 5.01 8.55
N ARG A 120 -17.94 5.61 7.91
CA ARG A 120 -18.89 6.51 8.59
C ARG A 120 -19.55 5.87 9.82
N GLU A 121 -19.83 4.56 9.77
CA GLU A 121 -20.58 3.84 10.81
C GLU A 121 -19.85 2.57 11.30
N GLY A 122 -18.52 2.61 11.42
CA GLY A 122 -17.73 1.51 11.98
C GLY A 122 -16.36 1.36 11.34
N GLY A 123 -15.68 0.25 11.61
CA GLY A 123 -14.30 0.08 11.17
C GLY A 123 -13.33 0.73 12.14
N HIS A 124 -13.30 0.28 13.40
CA HIS A 124 -12.24 0.70 14.32
C HIS A 124 -10.88 0.47 13.65
N GLN A 125 -10.00 1.47 13.71
CA GLN A 125 -8.70 1.41 13.04
C GLN A 125 -7.56 1.50 14.04
N SER A 126 -6.51 0.73 13.77
CA SER A 126 -5.21 0.89 14.40
C SER A 126 -4.14 1.03 13.32
N ARG A 127 -3.24 1.99 13.48
CA ARG A 127 -2.20 2.33 12.49
C ARG A 127 -0.81 2.00 13.00
N PHE A 128 0.08 1.73 12.07
CA PHE A 128 1.51 1.52 12.33
C PHE A 128 2.34 1.88 11.10
N ALA A 129 3.63 2.14 11.31
CA ALA A 129 4.56 2.40 10.21
C ALA A 129 4.69 1.18 9.30
N ALA A 130 4.70 1.38 7.99
CA ALA A 130 4.91 0.29 7.07
C ALA A 130 6.33 -0.32 7.23
N PRO A 131 6.49 -1.65 7.09
CA PRO A 131 7.80 -2.29 7.21
C PRO A 131 8.82 -1.74 6.20
N MET A 132 10.05 -1.52 6.66
CA MET A 132 11.14 -1.04 5.81
C MET A 132 11.40 -1.99 4.63
N GLY A 133 11.26 -1.48 3.41
CA GLY A 133 11.48 -2.23 2.16
C GLY A 133 10.19 -2.64 1.44
N LEU A 134 9.01 -2.42 2.03
CA LEU A 134 7.75 -2.60 1.32
C LEU A 134 7.63 -1.51 0.25
N GLY A 135 7.50 -1.92 -1.01
CA GLY A 135 7.45 -0.95 -2.10
C GLY A 135 7.06 -1.57 -3.43
N TRP A 136 6.68 -0.72 -4.37
CA TRP A 136 6.31 -1.12 -5.73
C TRP A 136 7.03 -0.20 -6.72
N GLN A 137 7.40 -0.75 -7.87
CA GLN A 137 8.06 0.00 -8.93
C GLN A 137 7.46 -0.36 -10.28
N GLN A 138 7.23 0.65 -11.11
CA GLN A 138 6.93 0.49 -12.53
C GLN A 138 7.96 1.24 -13.36
N GLN A 139 8.33 0.65 -14.49
CA GLN A 139 9.22 1.24 -15.48
C GLN A 139 8.50 1.33 -16.82
N THR A 140 8.61 2.48 -17.47
CA THR A 140 8.04 2.73 -18.79
C THR A 140 9.12 3.27 -19.69
N LEU A 141 9.28 2.67 -20.88
CA LEU A 141 10.18 3.17 -21.91
C LEU A 141 9.51 4.36 -22.62
N LEU A 142 10.22 5.47 -22.69
CA LEU A 142 9.84 6.67 -23.42
C LEU A 142 10.81 6.87 -24.59
N THR A 143 10.27 7.13 -25.78
CA THR A 143 11.06 7.46 -26.96
C THR A 143 10.89 8.95 -27.25
N LEU A 144 11.95 9.74 -27.09
CA LEU A 144 11.96 11.16 -27.40
C LEU A 144 12.27 11.33 -28.91
N LYS A 145 11.27 11.17 -29.78
CA LYS A 145 11.40 11.61 -31.17
C LYS A 145 10.96 13.06 -31.27
N GLU A 146 11.90 13.98 -31.46
CA GLU A 146 11.59 15.28 -32.05
C GLU A 146 11.46 15.07 -33.56
N GLU A 147 10.23 15.01 -34.08
CA GLU A 147 10.01 15.22 -35.50
C GLU A 147 10.25 16.71 -35.79
N LYS A 148 11.29 17.01 -36.56
CA LYS A 148 11.53 18.34 -37.13
C LYS A 148 10.72 18.53 -38.41
#